data_AF-A0AA88Y2G9-F1
#
_entry.id   AF-A0AA88Y2G9-F1
#
_cell.length_a   1.000
_cell.length_b   1.000
_cell.length_c   1.000
_cell.angle_alpha   90.00
_cell.angle_beta   90.00
_cell.angle_gamma   90.00
#
_symmetry.space_group_name_H-M   'P 1'
#
loop_
_entity.id
_entity.type
_entity.pdbx_description
1 polymer ?
#
loop_
_entity_poly.entity_id
_entity_poly.type
_entity_poly.pdbx_seq_one_letter_code
_entity_poly.pdbx_strand_id
1 'polypeptide(L)'
;MAVPPGGPFEICFSFDTTGSMSSSITEVKGRVQDMIQRLQADIPGIRIAVFAHGDYCDKNSSYVTKHIDFSTNVADLSKWVKNVGSTGGGDSDECYELVLHEVQDLSWTPGSQRALVMIGDANPHEPNYPQNTLKLDWRKEADKLAAMAVRIYSVYVNRCSGATNFYNEIAKRTGGRKVDLENFSNMFDFIMAICYREHGAEFLDVYEKEVRARDASKGIHKDLDAMFGALRDDTSGPVAMDTSSSAPLTKKLPFKPSLSKKPSLTKSASITSLKKAASLTMPTKKISKPRKRLTAEERKKQKQLSKFKFENLPKLKREDVTENYFNLNMLSWTPWQLAISSKAAHEMENSEQWMDRKDDKGCKRCQLFGGKTNVAALYEVSVQRCQKAKRYVLYSKFCSGFTKSWDSRLLGGRSIRAQIDNVLSQGCNVYIRRAVLGSESKQEVSKSLKRYDYAWRKLRLQRSGPRAIVKSSVKLSVS
;
A
#
# COMPACT_ATOMS: atom_id res chain seq x y z
N MET A 1 1.79 3.67 -27.03
CA MET A 1 0.86 3.06 -26.05
C MET A 1 -0.43 3.87 -26.11
N ALA A 2 -1.59 3.22 -26.09
CA ALA A 2 -2.86 3.93 -26.12
C ALA A 2 -3.05 4.71 -24.81
N VAL A 3 -3.34 6.00 -24.91
CA VAL A 3 -3.67 6.86 -23.76
C VAL A 3 -5.02 6.40 -23.20
N PRO A 4 -5.18 6.27 -21.87
CA PRO A 4 -6.47 5.91 -21.28
C PRO A 4 -7.59 6.89 -21.70
N PRO A 5 -8.87 6.47 -21.68
CA PRO A 5 -9.97 7.40 -21.82
C PRO A 5 -9.86 8.50 -20.75
N GLY A 6 -9.70 9.77 -21.17
CA GLY A 6 -9.49 10.90 -20.25
C GLY A 6 -8.04 11.34 -20.05
N GLY A 7 -7.11 11.01 -20.96
CA GLY A 7 -5.75 11.57 -20.94
C GLY A 7 -4.80 10.87 -19.96
N PRO A 8 -3.56 11.38 -19.78
CA PRO A 8 -2.64 10.85 -18.77
C PRO A 8 -3.19 11.11 -17.36
N PHE A 9 -2.88 10.21 -16.42
CA PHE A 9 -3.19 10.42 -15.01
C PHE A 9 -2.05 11.19 -14.35
N GLU A 10 -2.39 12.34 -13.76
CA GLU A 10 -1.46 13.27 -13.15
C GLU A 10 -1.82 13.47 -11.69
N ILE A 11 -0.86 13.22 -10.81
CA ILE A 11 -1.05 13.31 -9.36
C ILE A 11 0.02 14.18 -8.72
N CYS A 12 -0.41 15.14 -7.93
CA CYS A 12 0.45 15.98 -7.11
C CYS A 12 0.33 15.55 -5.64
N PHE A 13 1.46 15.30 -4.98
CA PHE A 13 1.49 15.08 -3.52
C PHE A 13 2.01 16.33 -2.83
N SER A 14 1.23 16.92 -1.92
CA SER A 14 1.73 17.98 -1.04
C SER A 14 1.96 17.44 0.35
N PHE A 15 3.17 17.62 0.87
CA PHE A 15 3.57 17.25 2.23
C PHE A 15 3.81 18.50 3.07
N ASP A 16 3.10 18.58 4.19
CA ASP A 16 3.46 19.46 5.29
C ASP A 16 4.80 18.98 5.88
N THR A 17 5.76 19.91 5.98
CA THR A 17 7.13 19.65 6.40
C THR A 17 7.51 20.22 7.76
N THR A 18 6.53 20.75 8.50
CA THR A 18 6.75 21.35 9.83
C THR A 18 7.11 20.33 10.90
N GLY A 19 7.51 20.83 12.07
CA GLY A 19 8.02 20.01 13.17
C GLY A 19 7.05 18.92 13.64
N SER A 20 5.74 19.21 13.68
CA SER A 20 4.69 18.25 14.07
C SER A 20 4.62 17.05 13.13
N MET A 21 4.98 17.24 11.86
CA MET A 21 4.96 16.23 10.80
C MET A 21 6.29 15.48 10.61
N SER A 22 7.32 15.77 11.42
CA SER A 22 8.67 15.19 11.31
C SER A 22 8.72 13.65 11.27
N SER A 23 7.90 12.98 12.08
CA SER A 23 7.82 11.51 12.12
C SER A 23 7.22 10.94 10.81
N SER A 24 6.13 11.55 10.35
CA SER A 24 5.47 11.25 9.08
C SER A 24 6.42 11.40 7.90
N ILE A 25 7.14 12.53 7.80
CA ILE A 25 8.10 12.81 6.71
C ILE A 25 9.22 11.77 6.68
N THR A 26 9.72 11.37 7.84
CA THR A 26 10.77 10.33 7.94
C THR A 26 10.28 9.02 7.34
N GLU A 27 9.03 8.65 7.62
CA GLU A 27 8.41 7.47 7.03
C GLU A 27 8.19 7.63 5.50
N VAL A 28 7.73 8.80 5.03
CA VAL A 28 7.63 9.10 3.58
C VAL A 28 8.95 8.82 2.88
N LYS A 29 10.03 9.44 3.36
CA LYS A 29 11.37 9.33 2.76
C LYS A 29 11.88 7.90 2.71
N GLY A 30 11.54 7.08 3.70
CA GLY A 30 11.92 5.67 3.75
C GLY A 30 11.26 4.78 2.69
N ARG A 31 10.07 5.16 2.20
CA ARG A 31 9.22 4.28 1.38
C ARG A 31 8.78 4.88 0.03
N VAL A 32 9.00 6.18 -0.19
CA VAL A 32 8.56 6.90 -1.40
C VAL A 32 9.08 6.27 -2.70
N GLN A 33 10.33 5.78 -2.69
CA GLN A 33 10.91 5.14 -3.87
C GLN A 33 10.15 3.85 -4.24
N ASP A 34 9.83 3.02 -3.26
CA ASP A 34 9.05 1.80 -3.49
C ASP A 34 7.63 2.14 -3.97
N MET A 35 7.03 3.22 -3.43
CA MET A 35 5.71 3.69 -3.84
C MET A 35 5.68 4.15 -5.29
N ILE A 36 6.60 5.05 -5.69
CA ILE A 36 6.66 5.57 -7.06
C ILE A 36 6.94 4.44 -8.05
N GLN A 37 7.85 3.51 -7.72
CA GLN A 37 8.12 2.33 -8.55
C GLN A 37 6.87 1.47 -8.74
N ARG A 38 6.10 1.27 -7.68
CA ARG A 38 4.84 0.50 -7.71
C ARG A 38 3.79 1.22 -8.56
N LEU A 39 3.58 2.51 -8.34
CA LEU A 39 2.61 3.33 -9.09
C LEU A 39 2.87 3.30 -10.59
N GLN A 40 4.13 3.45 -11.01
CA GLN A 40 4.46 3.41 -12.44
C GLN A 40 4.33 2.02 -13.06
N ALA A 41 4.61 0.96 -12.28
CA ALA A 41 4.45 -0.40 -12.76
C ALA A 41 2.98 -0.76 -12.97
N ASP A 42 2.12 -0.27 -12.07
CA ASP A 42 0.71 -0.62 -12.05
C ASP A 42 -0.16 0.34 -12.86
N ILE A 43 0.26 1.60 -13.02
CA ILE A 43 -0.40 2.64 -13.83
C ILE A 43 0.64 3.21 -14.81
N PRO A 44 0.89 2.55 -15.95
CA PRO A 44 1.85 3.02 -16.94
C PRO A 44 1.50 4.42 -17.45
N GLY A 45 2.48 5.32 -17.42
CA GLY A 45 2.32 6.70 -17.89
C GLY A 45 1.79 7.69 -16.85
N ILE A 46 1.62 7.27 -15.58
CA ILE A 46 1.34 8.21 -14.48
C ILE A 46 2.47 9.24 -14.36
N ARG A 47 2.10 10.53 -14.33
CA ARG A 47 3.03 11.63 -14.02
C ARG A 47 2.81 12.07 -12.58
N ILE A 48 3.90 12.29 -11.86
CA ILE A 48 3.87 12.62 -10.44
C ILE A 48 4.58 13.95 -10.23
N ALA A 49 3.93 14.86 -9.52
CA ALA A 49 4.52 16.07 -8.96
C ALA A 49 4.57 15.95 -7.43
N VAL A 50 5.52 16.63 -6.79
CA VAL A 50 5.61 16.65 -5.33
C VAL A 50 5.87 18.08 -4.84
N PHE A 51 5.07 18.51 -3.86
CA PHE A 51 5.20 19.72 -3.08
C PHE A 51 5.63 19.38 -1.64
N ALA A 52 6.45 20.26 -1.09
CA ALA A 52 6.77 20.34 0.32
C ALA A 52 6.51 21.77 0.78
N HIS A 53 5.83 21.95 1.90
CA HIS A 53 5.53 23.27 2.44
C HIS A 53 5.78 23.32 3.95
N GLY A 54 6.22 24.47 4.45
CA GLY A 54 6.25 24.80 5.86
C GLY A 54 5.28 25.95 6.15
N ASP A 55 5.73 26.92 6.93
CA ASP A 55 4.99 28.16 7.17
C ASP A 55 5.67 29.37 6.49
N TYR A 56 4.97 30.49 6.44
CA TYR A 56 5.53 31.76 5.99
C TYR A 56 6.75 32.21 6.81
N CYS A 57 6.78 31.89 8.11
CA CYS A 57 7.90 32.24 8.99
C CYS A 57 9.19 31.48 8.65
N ASP A 58 9.08 30.34 7.95
CA ASP A 58 10.22 29.51 7.55
C ASP A 58 11.01 30.06 6.37
N LYS A 59 10.54 31.14 5.72
CA LYS A 59 11.16 31.73 4.52
C LYS A 59 12.68 31.97 4.64
N ASN A 60 13.13 32.41 5.80
CA ASN A 60 14.54 32.76 6.06
C ASN A 60 15.33 31.66 6.78
N SER A 61 14.65 30.66 7.36
CA SER A 61 15.30 29.54 8.07
C SER A 61 15.53 28.35 7.15
N SER A 62 14.57 28.08 6.25
CA SER A 62 14.55 26.89 5.42
C SER A 62 13.88 27.15 4.07
N TYR A 63 12.54 27.17 4.02
CA TYR A 63 11.72 27.52 2.85
C TYR A 63 10.24 27.61 3.25
N VAL A 64 9.45 28.34 2.45
CA VAL A 64 7.97 28.32 2.57
C VAL A 64 7.40 27.16 1.75
N THR A 65 7.67 27.14 0.44
CA THR A 65 7.30 26.04 -0.46
C THR A 65 8.49 25.60 -1.32
N LYS A 66 8.52 24.30 -1.67
CA LYS A 66 9.41 23.71 -2.68
C LYS A 66 8.62 22.67 -3.45
N HIS A 67 8.83 22.57 -4.75
CA HIS A 67 8.22 21.49 -5.54
C HIS A 67 9.13 20.93 -6.64
N ILE A 68 8.77 19.74 -7.10
CA ILE A 68 9.19 19.16 -8.37
C ILE A 68 7.95 18.97 -9.23
N ASP A 69 7.99 19.49 -10.44
CA ASP A 69 6.89 19.41 -11.40
C ASP A 69 6.71 17.96 -11.93
N PHE A 70 5.64 17.74 -12.68
CA PHE A 70 5.22 16.43 -13.17
C PHE A 70 6.29 15.68 -13.95
N SER A 71 6.77 14.60 -13.36
CA SER A 71 7.79 13.73 -13.93
C SER A 71 7.34 12.27 -13.97
N THR A 72 7.88 11.53 -14.92
CA THR A 72 7.83 10.05 -14.97
C THR A 72 9.17 9.43 -14.56
N ASN A 73 10.16 10.22 -14.13
CA ASN A 73 11.45 9.69 -13.72
C ASN A 73 11.45 9.37 -12.21
N VAL A 74 11.39 8.08 -11.91
CA VAL A 74 11.41 7.58 -10.53
C VAL A 74 12.67 8.02 -9.77
N ALA A 75 13.82 8.05 -10.43
CA ALA A 75 15.08 8.41 -9.79
C ALA A 75 15.08 9.89 -9.36
N ASP A 76 14.57 10.78 -10.22
CA ASP A 76 14.51 12.21 -9.94
C ASP A 76 13.51 12.52 -8.83
N LEU A 77 12.30 11.95 -8.90
CA LEU A 77 11.28 12.10 -7.86
C LEU A 77 11.78 11.55 -6.51
N SER A 78 12.37 10.35 -6.51
CA SER A 78 12.90 9.74 -5.29
C SER A 78 14.05 10.55 -4.70
N LYS A 79 14.93 11.09 -5.55
CA LYS A 79 16.05 11.94 -5.13
C LYS A 79 15.53 13.26 -4.54
N TRP A 80 14.54 13.88 -5.18
CA TRP A 80 13.94 15.12 -4.70
C TRP A 80 13.31 14.93 -3.32
N VAL A 81 12.45 13.92 -3.15
CA VAL A 81 11.78 13.66 -1.87
C VAL A 81 12.77 13.29 -0.75
N LYS A 82 13.84 12.56 -1.06
CA LYS A 82 14.87 12.25 -0.05
C LYS A 82 15.64 13.48 0.41
N ASN A 83 15.81 14.47 -0.46
CA ASN A 83 16.63 15.66 -0.21
C ASN A 83 15.82 16.87 0.28
N VAL A 84 14.50 16.83 0.23
CA VAL A 84 13.68 17.92 0.75
C VAL A 84 13.93 18.09 2.26
N GLY A 85 14.16 19.32 2.71
CA GLY A 85 14.44 19.62 4.12
C GLY A 85 13.18 19.53 4.97
N SER A 86 13.34 19.55 6.28
CA SER A 86 12.24 19.84 7.21
C SER A 86 12.18 21.34 7.48
N THR A 87 11.00 21.82 7.88
CA THR A 87 10.78 23.20 8.31
C THR A 87 10.39 23.21 9.79
N GLY A 88 10.33 24.40 10.39
CA GLY A 88 9.97 24.54 11.81
C GLY A 88 8.46 24.60 12.00
N GLY A 89 7.82 25.51 11.28
CA GLY A 89 6.55 26.11 11.72
C GLY A 89 6.79 27.20 12.78
N GLY A 90 5.78 28.03 13.03
CA GLY A 90 5.86 29.15 13.96
C GLY A 90 4.62 29.31 14.84
N ASP A 91 3.45 29.09 14.25
CA ASP A 91 2.17 29.02 14.96
C ASP A 91 1.47 27.67 14.69
N SER A 92 0.16 27.56 14.94
CA SER A 92 -0.58 26.30 14.75
C SER A 92 -1.09 26.09 13.34
N ASP A 93 -1.13 27.14 12.54
CA ASP A 93 -1.68 27.14 11.18
C ASP A 93 -0.50 27.17 10.19
N GLU A 94 -0.72 26.65 8.99
CA GLU A 94 0.34 26.44 7.99
C GLU A 94 -0.12 26.93 6.62
N CYS A 95 0.79 27.14 5.67
CA CYS A 95 0.46 27.82 4.42
C CYS A 95 -0.23 26.95 3.34
N TYR A 96 -1.24 26.15 3.71
CA TYR A 96 -1.96 25.30 2.74
C TYR A 96 -2.66 26.10 1.64
N GLU A 97 -3.15 27.31 1.93
CA GLU A 97 -3.73 28.21 0.94
C GLU A 97 -2.72 28.61 -0.14
N LEU A 98 -1.44 28.77 0.22
CA LEU A 98 -0.36 29.03 -0.73
C LEU A 98 -0.10 27.80 -1.60
N VAL A 99 -0.13 26.59 -1.03
CA VAL A 99 -0.01 25.35 -1.82
C VAL A 99 -1.14 25.25 -2.84
N LEU A 100 -2.40 25.48 -2.43
CA LEU A 100 -3.55 25.43 -3.34
C LEU A 100 -3.42 26.47 -4.47
N HIS A 101 -2.79 27.61 -4.19
CA HIS A 101 -2.46 28.62 -5.18
C HIS A 101 -1.38 28.13 -6.17
N GLU A 102 -0.21 27.72 -5.68
CA GLU A 102 0.93 27.33 -6.52
C GLU A 102 0.69 26.05 -7.33
N VAL A 103 -0.14 25.12 -6.85
CA VAL A 103 -0.49 23.90 -7.59
C VAL A 103 -1.21 24.20 -8.91
N GLN A 104 -1.86 25.36 -9.02
CA GLN A 104 -2.52 25.79 -10.27
C GLN A 104 -1.50 26.00 -11.41
N ASP A 105 -0.25 26.35 -11.08
CA ASP A 105 0.80 26.69 -12.04
C ASP A 105 1.66 25.48 -12.47
N LEU A 106 1.39 24.28 -11.94
CA LEU A 106 2.05 23.05 -12.40
C LEU A 106 1.74 22.77 -13.88
N SER A 107 2.62 22.00 -14.54
CA SER A 107 2.49 21.63 -15.96
C SER A 107 1.45 20.53 -16.24
N TRP A 108 0.21 20.75 -15.76
CA TRP A 108 -0.94 19.90 -16.00
C TRP A 108 -1.22 19.75 -17.50
N THR A 109 -1.31 18.52 -17.99
CA THR A 109 -1.65 18.26 -19.39
C THR A 109 -3.12 18.63 -19.65
N PRO A 110 -3.45 19.31 -20.76
CA PRO A 110 -4.85 19.50 -21.16
C PRO A 110 -5.59 18.17 -21.29
N GLY A 111 -6.75 18.07 -20.64
CA GLY A 111 -7.58 16.86 -20.66
C GLY A 111 -7.02 15.67 -19.86
N SER A 112 -6.04 15.88 -18.97
CA SER A 112 -5.59 14.86 -18.01
C SER A 112 -6.63 14.61 -16.92
N GLN A 113 -6.53 13.44 -16.30
CA GLN A 113 -7.16 13.15 -15.02
C GLN A 113 -6.25 13.69 -13.91
N ARG A 114 -6.80 14.53 -13.01
CA ARG A 114 -5.99 15.34 -12.09
C ARG A 114 -6.37 15.10 -10.63
N ALA A 115 -5.36 14.81 -9.81
CA ALA A 115 -5.53 14.66 -8.38
C ALA A 115 -4.46 15.42 -7.59
N LEU A 116 -4.87 16.09 -6.51
CA LEU A 116 -3.98 16.62 -5.48
C LEU A 116 -4.20 15.82 -4.19
N VAL A 117 -3.16 15.18 -3.68
CA VAL A 117 -3.15 14.53 -2.36
C VAL A 117 -2.45 15.47 -1.39
N MET A 118 -3.22 16.10 -0.51
CA MET A 118 -2.71 17.09 0.44
C MET A 118 -2.61 16.48 1.83
N ILE A 119 -1.40 16.47 2.39
CA ILE A 119 -1.06 15.71 3.60
C ILE A 119 -0.51 16.64 4.65
N GLY A 120 -1.15 16.63 5.82
CA GLY A 120 -0.74 17.49 6.92
C GLY A 120 -1.61 17.30 8.16
N ASP A 121 -1.37 18.14 9.17
CA ASP A 121 -2.04 18.06 10.45
C ASP A 121 -2.55 19.40 11.00
N ALA A 122 -2.53 20.50 10.21
CA ALA A 122 -2.89 21.86 10.64
C ALA A 122 -3.98 22.54 9.79
N ASN A 123 -4.46 23.72 10.22
CA ASN A 123 -5.36 24.57 9.43
C ASN A 123 -4.57 25.49 8.47
N PRO A 124 -5.19 26.01 7.40
CA PRO A 124 -4.64 27.10 6.60
C PRO A 124 -4.69 28.44 7.35
N HIS A 125 -3.82 29.37 6.96
CA HIS A 125 -3.92 30.76 7.38
C HIS A 125 -5.14 31.45 6.76
N GLU A 126 -5.81 32.30 7.53
CA GLU A 126 -6.91 33.14 7.01
C GLU A 126 -6.38 34.33 6.19
N PRO A 127 -7.18 34.95 5.29
CA PRO A 127 -6.73 36.03 4.43
C PRO A 127 -6.20 37.27 5.18
N ASN A 128 -6.66 37.49 6.41
CA ASN A 128 -6.21 38.61 7.24
C ASN A 128 -4.88 38.33 7.96
N TYR A 129 -4.32 37.11 7.87
CA TYR A 129 -3.02 36.78 8.45
C TYR A 129 -1.93 37.72 7.90
N PRO A 130 -1.06 38.31 8.76
CA PRO A 130 -0.12 39.33 8.32
C PRO A 130 0.88 38.85 7.25
N GLN A 131 1.36 37.61 7.34
CA GLN A 131 2.35 37.09 6.39
C GLN A 131 1.73 36.52 5.09
N ASN A 132 0.42 36.24 5.09
CA ASN A 132 -0.36 35.99 3.88
C ASN A 132 -0.57 37.31 3.11
N THR A 133 0.51 37.75 2.45
CA THR A 133 0.56 39.03 1.70
C THR A 133 -0.31 39.02 0.45
N LEU A 134 -0.54 37.83 -0.13
CA LEU A 134 -1.41 37.62 -1.29
C LEU A 134 -2.91 37.58 -0.92
N LYS A 135 -3.24 37.56 0.37
CA LYS A 135 -4.63 37.51 0.88
C LYS A 135 -5.40 36.32 0.31
N LEU A 136 -4.70 35.19 0.18
CA LEU A 136 -5.26 33.94 -0.33
C LEU A 136 -6.33 33.42 0.63
N ASP A 137 -7.44 32.97 0.06
CA ASP A 137 -8.51 32.27 0.76
C ASP A 137 -8.55 30.85 0.22
N TRP A 138 -8.23 29.87 1.06
CA TRP A 138 -8.16 28.47 0.68
C TRP A 138 -9.46 27.97 0.03
N ARG A 139 -10.62 28.54 0.37
CA ARG A 139 -11.91 28.15 -0.23
C ARG A 139 -11.96 28.55 -1.69
N LYS A 140 -11.49 29.76 -2.02
CA LYS A 140 -11.42 30.26 -3.38
C LYS A 140 -10.37 29.51 -4.20
N GLU A 141 -9.20 29.23 -3.61
CA GLU A 141 -8.17 28.45 -4.30
C GLU A 141 -8.63 27.00 -4.56
N ALA A 142 -9.36 26.38 -3.63
CA ALA A 142 -9.98 25.08 -3.85
C ALA A 142 -11.04 25.10 -4.97
N ASP A 143 -11.85 26.16 -5.06
CA ASP A 143 -12.85 26.32 -6.12
C ASP A 143 -12.18 26.52 -7.50
N LYS A 144 -11.03 27.21 -7.57
CA LYS A 144 -10.21 27.31 -8.80
C LYS A 144 -9.68 25.94 -9.24
N LEU A 145 -9.14 25.16 -8.30
CA LEU A 145 -8.69 23.79 -8.58
C LEU A 145 -9.84 22.89 -9.04
N ALA A 146 -11.04 23.03 -8.45
CA ALA A 146 -12.24 22.32 -8.92
C ALA A 146 -12.58 22.67 -10.37
N ALA A 147 -12.49 23.96 -10.75
CA ALA A 147 -12.70 24.42 -12.12
C ALA A 147 -11.66 23.86 -13.10
N MET A 148 -10.44 23.58 -12.62
CA MET A 148 -9.39 22.87 -13.36
C MET A 148 -9.56 21.34 -13.38
N ALA A 149 -10.66 20.82 -12.85
CA ALA A 149 -10.95 19.39 -12.67
C ALA A 149 -9.92 18.65 -11.78
N VAL A 150 -9.26 19.36 -10.87
CA VAL A 150 -8.35 18.76 -9.88
C VAL A 150 -9.16 18.28 -8.67
N ARG A 151 -9.15 16.98 -8.39
CA ARG A 151 -9.76 16.39 -7.20
C ARG A 151 -8.80 16.44 -6.02
N ILE A 152 -9.23 16.97 -4.88
CA ILE A 152 -8.40 17.05 -3.67
C ILE A 152 -8.72 15.89 -2.72
N TYR A 153 -7.72 15.06 -2.49
CA TYR A 153 -7.70 14.05 -1.45
C TYR A 153 -6.96 14.59 -0.23
N SER A 154 -7.69 14.85 0.84
CA SER A 154 -7.16 15.51 2.02
C SER A 154 -6.82 14.46 3.10
N VAL A 155 -5.54 14.36 3.44
CA VAL A 155 -4.99 13.37 4.38
C VAL A 155 -4.68 14.08 5.69
N TYR A 156 -5.60 13.95 6.64
CA TYR A 156 -5.47 14.55 7.95
C TYR A 156 -4.74 13.59 8.91
N VAL A 157 -3.53 13.98 9.29
CA VAL A 157 -2.61 13.18 10.12
C VAL A 157 -2.68 13.68 11.57
N ASN A 158 -2.45 12.79 12.54
CA ASN A 158 -2.32 13.08 13.98
C ASN A 158 -3.50 13.76 14.69
N ARG A 159 -4.52 14.27 13.98
CA ARG A 159 -5.76 14.88 14.49
C ARG A 159 -5.60 15.93 15.61
N CYS A 160 -4.42 16.56 15.74
CA CYS A 160 -4.07 17.39 16.90
C CYS A 160 -4.64 18.83 16.84
N SER A 161 -4.89 19.38 15.66
CA SER A 161 -5.13 20.84 15.47
C SER A 161 -6.59 21.26 15.39
N GLY A 162 -7.55 20.33 15.44
CA GLY A 162 -8.95 20.65 15.19
C GLY A 162 -9.28 20.99 13.73
N ALA A 163 -8.35 20.80 12.78
CA ALA A 163 -8.52 21.13 11.36
C ALA A 163 -9.52 20.25 10.57
N THR A 164 -10.36 19.47 11.26
CA THR A 164 -11.29 18.53 10.63
C THR A 164 -12.22 19.20 9.62
N ASN A 165 -12.67 20.43 9.89
CA ASN A 165 -13.55 21.15 8.98
C ASN A 165 -12.85 21.50 7.65
N PHE A 166 -11.65 22.07 7.73
CA PHE A 166 -10.83 22.40 6.56
C PHE A 166 -10.64 21.17 5.67
N TYR A 167 -10.10 20.08 6.21
CA TYR A 167 -9.86 18.85 5.45
C TYR A 167 -11.14 18.26 4.83
N ASN A 168 -12.27 18.29 5.54
CA ASN A 168 -13.55 17.83 4.99
C ASN A 168 -14.04 18.70 3.84
N GLU A 169 -13.94 20.02 4.00
CA GLU A 169 -14.54 20.98 3.08
C GLU A 169 -13.73 21.09 1.78
N ILE A 170 -12.39 21.11 1.81
CA ILE A 170 -11.57 21.11 0.58
C ILE A 170 -11.81 19.87 -0.29
N ALA A 171 -11.97 18.71 0.34
CA ALA A 171 -12.25 17.47 -0.37
C ALA A 171 -13.64 17.53 -1.00
N LYS A 172 -14.64 18.00 -0.24
CA LYS A 172 -16.02 18.11 -0.74
C LYS A 172 -16.14 19.09 -1.90
N ARG A 173 -15.47 20.24 -1.84
CA ARG A 173 -15.49 21.29 -2.89
C ARG A 173 -15.00 20.78 -4.25
N THR A 174 -14.05 19.86 -4.24
CA THR A 174 -13.41 19.33 -5.46
C THR A 174 -13.90 17.94 -5.86
N GLY A 175 -14.91 17.40 -5.15
CA GLY A 175 -15.40 16.04 -5.36
C GLY A 175 -14.43 14.94 -4.92
N GLY A 176 -13.39 15.27 -4.16
CA GLY A 176 -12.46 14.33 -3.56
C GLY A 176 -12.94 13.78 -2.20
N ARG A 177 -11.99 13.29 -1.39
CA ARG A 177 -12.28 12.63 -0.10
C ARG A 177 -11.29 13.02 0.98
N LYS A 178 -11.81 13.20 2.20
CA LYS A 178 -11.00 13.26 3.42
C LYS A 178 -10.68 11.86 3.88
N VAL A 179 -9.43 11.64 4.29
CA VAL A 179 -8.99 10.47 5.02
C VAL A 179 -8.24 10.90 6.26
N ASP A 180 -8.59 10.24 7.36
CA ASP A 180 -7.87 10.37 8.61
C ASP A 180 -6.83 9.26 8.74
N LEU A 181 -5.60 9.61 9.11
CA LEU A 181 -4.55 8.65 9.38
C LEU A 181 -4.07 8.78 10.82
N GLU A 182 -4.33 7.74 11.62
CA GLU A 182 -3.71 7.59 12.95
C GLU A 182 -2.32 6.96 12.83
N ASN A 183 -2.14 6.10 11.83
CA ASN A 183 -0.86 5.47 11.54
C ASN A 183 -0.41 5.79 10.11
N PHE A 184 0.65 6.59 10.01
CA PHE A 184 1.21 7.05 8.74
C PHE A 184 1.70 5.91 7.85
N SER A 185 2.00 4.73 8.41
CA SER A 185 2.38 3.55 7.62
C SER A 185 1.30 3.04 6.66
N ASN A 186 0.05 3.40 6.91
CA ASN A 186 -1.10 3.12 6.04
C ASN A 186 -1.27 4.14 4.90
N MET A 187 -0.53 5.26 4.94
CA MET A 187 -0.62 6.31 3.93
C MET A 187 -0.31 5.80 2.52
N PHE A 188 0.68 4.91 2.41
CA PHE A 188 1.06 4.32 1.13
C PHE A 188 -0.08 3.50 0.52
N ASP A 189 -0.78 2.75 1.36
CA ASP A 189 -1.96 2.01 0.95
C ASP A 189 -3.09 2.95 0.56
N PHE A 190 -3.22 4.10 1.24
CA PHE A 190 -4.18 5.12 0.84
C PHE A 190 -3.87 5.75 -0.52
N ILE A 191 -2.66 6.26 -0.70
CA ILE A 191 -2.22 6.88 -1.95
C ILE A 191 -2.42 5.90 -3.11
N MET A 192 -2.01 4.66 -2.90
CA MET A 192 -2.15 3.62 -3.90
C MET A 192 -3.63 3.30 -4.17
N ALA A 193 -4.47 3.21 -3.14
CA ALA A 193 -5.91 3.02 -3.31
C ALA A 193 -6.57 4.17 -4.10
N ILE A 194 -6.18 5.43 -3.86
CA ILE A 194 -6.64 6.57 -4.68
C ILE A 194 -6.21 6.39 -6.12
N CYS A 195 -4.93 6.11 -6.36
CA CYS A 195 -4.40 6.00 -7.71
C CYS A 195 -5.11 4.89 -8.49
N TYR A 196 -5.34 3.74 -7.85
CA TYR A 196 -6.15 2.67 -8.45
C TYR A 196 -7.61 3.06 -8.62
N ARG A 197 -8.21 3.79 -7.67
CA ARG A 197 -9.59 4.25 -7.79
C ARG A 197 -9.77 5.17 -8.99
N GLU A 198 -8.89 6.15 -9.15
CA GLU A 198 -8.88 7.07 -10.28
C GLU A 198 -8.62 6.34 -11.60
N HIS A 199 -7.78 5.30 -11.58
CA HIS A 199 -7.60 4.42 -12.74
C HIS A 199 -8.86 3.58 -13.06
N GLY A 200 -9.62 3.18 -12.04
CA GLY A 200 -10.92 2.54 -12.17
C GLY A 200 -11.33 1.70 -10.95
N ALA A 201 -12.64 1.60 -10.69
CA ALA A 201 -13.18 0.90 -9.52
C ALA A 201 -12.71 -0.57 -9.38
N GLU A 202 -12.50 -1.28 -10.49
CA GLU A 202 -12.01 -2.66 -10.50
C GLU A 202 -10.57 -2.78 -9.97
N PHE A 203 -9.72 -1.78 -10.22
CA PHE A 203 -8.35 -1.76 -9.74
C PHE A 203 -8.29 -1.56 -8.23
N LEU A 204 -9.14 -0.68 -7.69
CA LEU A 204 -9.31 -0.52 -6.24
C LEU A 204 -9.72 -1.85 -5.59
N ASP A 205 -10.63 -2.57 -6.23
CA ASP A 205 -11.15 -3.85 -5.74
C ASP A 205 -10.09 -4.96 -5.69
N VAL A 206 -9.19 -4.99 -6.68
CA VAL A 206 -8.04 -5.89 -6.69
C VAL A 206 -7.04 -5.50 -5.61
N TYR A 207 -6.75 -4.21 -5.49
CA TYR A 207 -5.78 -3.71 -4.52
C TYR A 207 -6.23 -3.90 -3.08
N GLU A 208 -7.52 -3.68 -2.81
CA GLU A 208 -8.09 -3.92 -1.49
C GLU A 208 -7.96 -5.38 -1.07
N LYS A 209 -8.17 -6.32 -2.00
CA LYS A 209 -7.92 -7.74 -1.73
C LYS A 209 -6.45 -7.99 -1.40
N GLU A 210 -5.52 -7.31 -2.07
CA GLU A 210 -4.09 -7.38 -1.74
C GLU A 210 -3.78 -6.82 -0.35
N VAL A 211 -4.29 -5.64 0.02
CA VAL A 211 -4.12 -5.07 1.37
C VAL A 211 -4.66 -6.04 2.42
N ARG A 212 -5.89 -6.53 2.23
CA ARG A 212 -6.50 -7.46 3.17
C ARG A 212 -5.73 -8.79 3.23
N ALA A 213 -5.11 -9.23 2.13
CA ALA A 213 -4.25 -10.41 2.12
C ALA A 213 -2.96 -10.20 2.92
N ARG A 214 -2.36 -9.00 2.83
CA ARG A 214 -1.20 -8.59 3.65
C ARG A 214 -1.55 -8.64 5.14
N ASP A 215 -2.69 -8.09 5.52
CA ASP A 215 -3.09 -7.98 6.92
C ASP A 215 -3.96 -9.14 7.43
N ALA A 216 -4.16 -10.20 6.65
CA ALA A 216 -5.11 -11.27 6.99
C ALA A 216 -4.81 -12.01 8.32
N SER A 217 -3.64 -11.82 8.92
CA SER A 217 -3.29 -12.35 10.25
C SER A 217 -3.58 -11.36 11.39
N LYS A 218 -3.52 -10.06 11.12
CA LYS A 218 -3.66 -8.99 12.11
C LYS A 218 -5.06 -8.34 12.07
N GLY A 219 -5.82 -8.59 11.00
CA GLY A 219 -7.00 -7.81 10.66
C GLY A 219 -6.59 -6.51 9.95
N ILE A 220 -7.40 -6.05 9.00
CA ILE A 220 -7.16 -4.75 8.36
C ILE A 220 -7.29 -3.63 9.40
N HIS A 221 -6.42 -2.62 9.31
CA HIS A 221 -6.54 -1.45 10.16
C HIS A 221 -7.88 -0.74 9.93
N LYS A 222 -8.48 -0.16 10.98
CA LYS A 222 -9.78 0.53 10.88
C LYS A 222 -9.73 1.68 9.87
N ASP A 223 -8.63 2.44 9.85
CA ASP A 223 -8.43 3.53 8.88
C ASP A 223 -8.48 3.03 7.44
N LEU A 224 -7.81 1.90 7.14
CA LEU A 224 -7.81 1.31 5.80
C LEU A 224 -9.20 0.77 5.43
N ASP A 225 -9.92 0.15 6.36
CA ASP A 225 -11.29 -0.32 6.13
C ASP A 225 -12.25 0.84 5.83
N ALA A 226 -12.18 1.92 6.62
CA ALA A 226 -12.96 3.13 6.43
C ALA A 226 -12.63 3.82 5.10
N MET A 227 -11.34 3.90 4.77
CA MET A 227 -10.83 4.44 3.52
C MET A 227 -11.34 3.66 2.30
N PHE A 228 -11.21 2.33 2.29
CA PHE A 228 -11.75 1.51 1.20
C PHE A 228 -13.27 1.64 1.09
N GLY A 229 -13.97 1.80 2.21
CA GLY A 229 -15.39 2.16 2.24
C GLY A 229 -15.66 3.49 1.50
N ALA A 230 -14.96 4.55 1.91
CA ALA A 230 -15.14 5.90 1.35
C ALA A 230 -14.83 5.99 -0.16
N LEU A 231 -13.86 5.22 -0.64
CA LEU A 231 -13.48 5.16 -2.07
C LEU A 231 -14.45 4.30 -2.91
N ARG A 232 -15.26 3.42 -2.31
CA ARG A 232 -16.25 2.60 -3.05
C ARG A 232 -17.57 3.32 -3.32
N ASP A 233 -18.02 4.13 -2.37
CA ASP A 233 -19.36 4.76 -2.41
C ASP A 233 -19.50 5.85 -3.50
N ASP A 234 -18.43 6.11 -4.23
CA ASP A 234 -18.40 6.95 -5.41
C ASP A 234 -19.11 6.26 -6.59
N THR A 235 -20.43 6.53 -6.68
CA THR A 235 -21.29 6.20 -7.83
C THR A 235 -21.39 7.38 -8.82
N SER A 236 -20.66 8.47 -8.60
CA SER A 236 -20.46 9.52 -9.59
C SER A 236 -19.39 9.08 -10.59
N GLY A 237 -19.83 8.69 -11.79
CA GLY A 237 -18.94 8.58 -12.95
C GLY A 237 -18.28 9.92 -13.30
N PRO A 238 -17.40 9.97 -14.31
CA PRO A 238 -16.79 11.21 -14.77
C PRO A 238 -17.89 12.24 -15.06
N VAL A 239 -17.74 13.43 -14.49
CA VAL A 239 -18.66 14.56 -14.68
C VAL A 239 -18.64 14.89 -16.16
N ALA A 240 -19.72 14.54 -16.87
CA ALA A 240 -19.92 14.96 -18.24
C ALA A 240 -19.98 16.48 -18.26
N MET A 241 -19.17 17.06 -19.13
CA MET A 241 -19.12 18.49 -19.43
C MET A 241 -20.46 18.87 -20.07
N ASP A 242 -21.40 19.39 -19.29
CA ASP A 242 -22.68 19.87 -19.82
C ASP A 242 -22.56 21.36 -20.12
N THR A 243 -22.34 21.67 -21.39
CA THR A 243 -22.40 23.03 -21.93
C THR A 243 -23.85 23.39 -22.21
N SER A 244 -24.52 24.07 -21.29
CA SER A 244 -25.58 25.03 -21.66
C SER A 244 -25.87 26.04 -20.55
N SER A 245 -25.94 27.30 -20.98
CA SER A 245 -26.25 28.50 -20.22
C SER A 245 -27.73 28.62 -19.87
N SER A 246 -28.06 29.05 -18.64
CA SER A 246 -28.94 30.20 -18.34
C SER A 246 -29.35 30.24 -16.85
N ALA A 247 -29.58 31.45 -16.34
CA ALA A 247 -29.63 31.83 -14.92
C ALA A 247 -31.08 31.76 -14.31
N PRO A 248 -31.36 32.33 -13.11
CA PRO A 248 -31.86 31.59 -11.95
C PRO A 248 -33.35 31.82 -11.63
N LEU A 249 -34.02 30.86 -11.00
CA LEU A 249 -35.38 31.07 -10.45
C LEU A 249 -35.58 30.46 -9.07
N THR A 250 -35.99 31.34 -8.17
CA THR A 250 -36.51 31.14 -6.82
C THR A 250 -37.84 30.38 -6.84
N LYS A 251 -38.11 29.58 -5.79
CA LYS A 251 -39.44 29.52 -5.12
C LYS A 251 -39.45 28.66 -3.85
N LYS A 252 -40.19 29.16 -2.86
CA LYS A 252 -40.42 28.64 -1.50
C LYS A 252 -41.38 27.44 -1.44
N LEU A 253 -41.22 26.67 -0.35
CA LEU A 253 -42.06 25.67 0.35
C LEU A 253 -43.60 25.80 0.25
N PRO A 254 -44.37 24.73 0.58
CA PRO A 254 -44.95 24.61 1.95
C PRO A 254 -45.10 23.17 2.55
N PHE A 255 -44.83 23.06 3.87
CA PHE A 255 -45.65 22.54 5.02
C PHE A 255 -46.82 21.51 4.77
N LYS A 256 -47.25 20.57 5.64
CA LYS A 256 -47.07 20.22 7.09
C LYS A 256 -47.75 18.82 7.40
N PRO A 257 -48.07 18.34 8.65
CA PRO A 257 -47.64 17.04 9.21
C PRO A 257 -48.79 16.12 9.71
N SER A 258 -48.48 14.97 10.36
CA SER A 258 -49.42 14.39 11.35
C SER A 258 -48.74 13.51 12.43
N LEU A 259 -49.13 13.78 13.68
CA LEU A 259 -48.81 13.08 14.92
C LEU A 259 -49.65 11.79 15.10
N SER A 260 -49.13 10.79 15.83
CA SER A 260 -49.51 10.54 17.24
C SER A 260 -49.46 9.07 17.72
N LYS A 261 -49.05 8.94 19.00
CA LYS A 261 -49.46 8.01 20.08
C LYS A 261 -48.88 6.59 20.20
N LYS A 262 -48.10 6.42 21.30
CA LYS A 262 -48.04 5.23 22.17
C LYS A 262 -49.15 5.31 23.23
N PRO A 263 -49.53 4.19 23.87
CA PRO A 263 -49.16 3.93 25.28
C PRO A 263 -48.90 2.41 25.50
N SER A 264 -48.50 1.82 26.63
CA SER A 264 -48.03 2.21 27.97
C SER A 264 -47.48 0.95 28.64
N LEU A 265 -46.59 1.14 29.62
CA LEU A 265 -46.07 0.15 30.56
C LEU A 265 -47.15 -0.47 31.45
N THR A 266 -46.95 -1.70 31.94
CA THR A 266 -47.17 -2.03 33.37
C THR A 266 -46.46 -3.32 33.81
N LYS A 267 -45.68 -3.14 34.88
CA LYS A 267 -45.54 -3.97 36.09
C LYS A 267 -44.85 -5.35 36.05
N SER A 268 -43.68 -5.34 36.70
CA SER A 268 -42.98 -6.41 37.40
C SER A 268 -43.81 -7.08 38.51
N ALA A 269 -43.49 -8.34 38.84
CA ALA A 269 -43.18 -8.78 40.22
C ALA A 269 -42.69 -10.24 40.29
N SER A 270 -41.51 -10.38 40.91
CA SER A 270 -41.16 -11.30 42.01
C SER A 270 -41.16 -12.83 41.87
N ILE A 271 -39.93 -13.38 41.89
CA ILE A 271 -39.33 -14.24 42.94
C ILE A 271 -40.27 -15.28 43.58
N THR A 272 -40.02 -16.58 43.43
CA THR A 272 -39.23 -17.41 44.37
C THR A 272 -39.32 -18.91 44.00
N SER A 273 -38.20 -19.61 44.17
CA SER A 273 -38.12 -20.95 44.76
C SER A 273 -37.65 -22.13 43.88
N LEU A 274 -36.77 -22.91 44.53
CA LEU A 274 -36.51 -24.35 44.42
C LEU A 274 -35.31 -24.84 43.59
N LYS A 275 -34.27 -25.14 44.39
CA LYS A 275 -33.57 -26.44 44.53
C LYS A 275 -32.74 -26.97 43.37
N LYS A 276 -31.47 -27.16 43.72
CA LYS A 276 -30.43 -27.95 43.06
C LYS A 276 -30.78 -29.45 43.12
N ALA A 277 -30.80 -30.12 41.97
CA ALA A 277 -30.64 -31.57 41.87
C ALA A 277 -29.96 -31.94 40.55
N ALA A 278 -29.14 -32.98 40.62
CA ALA A 278 -28.12 -33.34 39.66
C ALA A 278 -28.65 -34.06 38.39
N SER A 279 -27.85 -33.94 37.33
CA SER A 279 -27.50 -34.96 36.32
C SER A 279 -28.53 -36.06 35.99
N LEU A 280 -29.05 -36.05 34.75
CA LEU A 280 -28.95 -37.18 33.80
C LEU A 280 -29.53 -36.78 32.42
N THR A 281 -28.76 -37.09 31.38
CA THR A 281 -28.93 -36.80 29.95
C THR A 281 -30.04 -37.61 29.26
N MET A 282 -30.81 -36.97 28.37
CA MET A 282 -31.46 -37.58 27.18
C MET A 282 -31.64 -36.54 26.04
N PRO A 283 -31.71 -36.96 24.76
CA PRO A 283 -31.24 -36.20 23.61
C PRO A 283 -32.29 -35.23 23.03
N THR A 284 -31.94 -33.95 22.89
CA THR A 284 -32.80 -32.98 22.21
C THR A 284 -32.49 -32.94 20.72
N LYS A 285 -33.48 -33.36 19.90
CA LYS A 285 -33.56 -33.06 18.47
C LYS A 285 -33.25 -31.58 18.25
N LYS A 286 -32.25 -31.27 17.40
CA LYS A 286 -31.97 -29.91 16.96
C LYS A 286 -33.18 -29.35 16.23
N ILE A 287 -34.00 -28.56 16.92
CA ILE A 287 -34.97 -27.67 16.31
C ILE A 287 -34.15 -26.62 15.55
N SER A 288 -34.06 -26.75 14.23
CA SER A 288 -33.50 -25.71 13.38
C SER A 288 -34.42 -24.50 13.43
N LYS A 289 -34.02 -23.45 14.14
CA LYS A 289 -34.71 -22.15 14.11
C LYS A 289 -34.83 -21.70 12.64
N PRO A 290 -35.99 -21.18 12.19
CA PRO A 290 -36.16 -20.70 10.83
C PRO A 290 -35.14 -19.60 10.56
N ARG A 291 -34.27 -19.82 9.58
CA ARG A 291 -33.19 -18.89 9.23
C ARG A 291 -33.86 -17.64 8.62
N LYS A 292 -33.87 -16.54 9.38
CA LYS A 292 -34.42 -15.25 8.96
C LYS A 292 -33.87 -14.90 7.58
N ARG A 293 -34.74 -14.71 6.59
CA ARG A 293 -34.35 -14.42 5.20
C ARG A 293 -33.70 -13.04 5.20
N LEU A 294 -32.40 -12.99 4.94
CA LEU A 294 -31.66 -11.73 4.86
C LEU A 294 -32.26 -10.83 3.78
N THR A 295 -32.34 -9.53 4.08
CA THR A 295 -32.73 -8.46 3.16
C THR A 295 -31.72 -8.36 2.00
N ALA A 296 -32.08 -7.67 0.92
CA ALA A 296 -31.18 -7.47 -0.23
C ALA A 296 -29.88 -6.76 0.17
N GLU A 297 -29.97 -5.76 1.06
CA GLU A 297 -28.80 -5.05 1.61
C GLU A 297 -27.95 -5.95 2.50
N GLU A 298 -28.56 -6.74 3.39
CA GLU A 298 -27.83 -7.70 4.23
C GLU A 298 -27.16 -8.80 3.39
N ARG A 299 -27.79 -9.26 2.30
CA ARG A 299 -27.17 -10.19 1.36
C ARG A 299 -26.01 -9.55 0.60
N LYS A 300 -26.14 -8.29 0.20
CA LYS A 300 -25.06 -7.53 -0.46
C LYS A 300 -23.88 -7.34 0.51
N LYS A 301 -24.14 -6.93 1.76
CA LYS A 301 -23.14 -6.84 2.84
C LYS A 301 -22.51 -8.19 3.15
N GLN A 302 -23.28 -9.26 3.25
CA GLN A 302 -22.75 -10.60 3.51
C GLN A 302 -21.91 -11.13 2.35
N LYS A 303 -22.32 -10.88 1.10
CA LYS A 303 -21.54 -11.21 -0.10
C LYS A 303 -20.22 -10.42 -0.11
N GLN A 304 -20.25 -9.13 0.22
CA GLN A 304 -19.05 -8.31 0.37
C GLN A 304 -18.14 -8.79 1.50
N LEU A 305 -18.66 -9.10 2.69
CA LEU A 305 -17.88 -9.67 3.79
C LEU A 305 -17.29 -11.05 3.43
N SER A 306 -18.02 -11.86 2.66
CA SER A 306 -17.55 -13.16 2.19
C SER A 306 -16.42 -13.08 1.17
N LYS A 307 -16.35 -11.98 0.38
CA LYS A 307 -15.27 -11.66 -0.57
C LYS A 307 -13.90 -11.59 0.12
N PHE A 308 -13.88 -11.16 1.37
CA PHE A 308 -12.64 -10.89 2.13
C PHE A 308 -12.26 -11.99 3.12
N LYS A 309 -12.90 -13.17 3.04
CA LYS A 309 -12.44 -14.35 3.78
C LYS A 309 -11.07 -14.79 3.26
N PHE A 310 -10.21 -15.26 4.16
CA PHE A 310 -8.83 -15.67 3.85
C PHE A 310 -8.72 -16.62 2.65
N GLU A 311 -9.63 -17.58 2.54
CA GLU A 311 -9.66 -18.55 1.43
C GLU A 311 -9.89 -17.92 0.06
N ASN A 312 -10.48 -16.72 0.02
CA ASN A 312 -10.81 -15.96 -1.18
C ASN A 312 -9.81 -14.83 -1.48
N LEU A 313 -8.80 -14.64 -0.62
CA LEU A 313 -7.77 -13.61 -0.80
C LEU A 313 -6.67 -14.14 -1.73
N PRO A 314 -6.14 -13.29 -2.64
CA PRO A 314 -5.05 -13.68 -3.52
C PRO A 314 -3.78 -13.95 -2.71
N LYS A 315 -2.92 -14.84 -3.23
CA LYS A 315 -1.55 -14.96 -2.70
C LYS A 315 -0.75 -13.72 -3.08
N LEU A 316 0.08 -13.27 -2.14
CA LEU A 316 0.97 -12.14 -2.33
C LEU A 316 2.20 -12.56 -3.13
N LYS A 317 2.48 -11.86 -4.22
CA LYS A 317 3.70 -12.05 -5.01
C LYS A 317 4.92 -11.70 -4.16
N ARG A 318 5.71 -12.69 -3.75
CA ARG A 318 6.76 -12.49 -2.72
C ARG A 318 7.79 -11.45 -3.14
N GLU A 319 8.07 -11.31 -4.42
CA GLU A 319 9.03 -10.35 -4.96
C GLU A 319 8.61 -8.88 -4.82
N ASP A 320 7.30 -8.63 -4.62
CA ASP A 320 6.72 -7.29 -4.43
C ASP A 320 6.45 -6.99 -2.94
N VAL A 321 6.55 -8.00 -2.06
CA VAL A 321 6.34 -7.85 -0.61
C VAL A 321 7.62 -7.34 0.06
N THR A 322 7.55 -6.16 0.67
CA THR A 322 8.66 -5.62 1.48
C THR A 322 8.78 -6.34 2.82
N GLU A 323 9.93 -6.24 3.48
CA GLU A 323 10.20 -6.99 4.71
C GLU A 323 9.23 -6.64 5.86
N ASN A 324 8.71 -5.41 5.93
CA ASN A 324 7.74 -5.02 6.97
C ASN A 324 6.39 -5.75 6.83
N TYR A 325 6.02 -6.15 5.61
CA TYR A 325 4.78 -6.88 5.31
C TYR A 325 5.00 -8.39 5.11
N PHE A 326 6.23 -8.87 5.33
CA PHE A 326 6.52 -10.28 5.33
C PHE A 326 6.22 -10.86 6.71
N ASN A 327 5.17 -11.67 6.83
CA ASN A 327 4.71 -12.25 8.10
C ASN A 327 5.75 -13.10 8.84
N LEU A 328 6.80 -13.53 8.15
CA LEU A 328 7.90 -14.30 8.72
C LEU A 328 9.15 -13.45 8.96
N ASN A 329 9.06 -12.12 8.87
CA ASN A 329 10.18 -11.21 9.13
C ASN A 329 10.71 -11.30 10.56
N MET A 330 9.86 -11.62 11.54
CA MET A 330 10.22 -11.79 12.95
C MET A 330 11.02 -13.06 13.26
N LEU A 331 11.20 -13.95 12.28
CA LEU A 331 12.13 -15.06 12.45
C LEU A 331 13.56 -14.54 12.56
N SER A 332 14.43 -15.25 13.27
CA SER A 332 15.85 -14.92 13.34
C SER A 332 16.54 -15.28 12.03
N TRP A 333 16.50 -14.34 11.07
CA TRP A 333 17.12 -14.47 9.76
C TRP A 333 18.61 -14.12 9.80
N THR A 334 19.43 -14.93 9.14
CA THR A 334 20.80 -14.53 8.81
C THR A 334 20.79 -13.37 7.82
N PRO A 335 21.86 -12.55 7.78
CA PRO A 335 22.10 -11.67 6.64
C PRO A 335 22.08 -12.44 5.31
N TRP A 336 21.76 -11.75 4.23
CA TRP A 336 21.83 -12.31 2.88
C TRP A 336 23.29 -12.62 2.52
N GLN A 337 23.58 -13.88 2.20
CA GLN A 337 24.89 -14.31 1.73
C GLN A 337 24.87 -14.51 0.22
N LEU A 338 25.90 -14.02 -0.48
CA LEU A 338 26.09 -14.32 -1.90
C LEU A 338 26.37 -15.82 -2.03
N ALA A 339 25.52 -16.52 -2.79
CA ALA A 339 25.58 -17.97 -2.90
C ALA A 339 26.05 -18.40 -4.30
N ILE A 340 25.64 -17.68 -5.35
CA ILE A 340 26.02 -17.93 -6.74
C ILE A 340 26.26 -16.59 -7.43
N SER A 341 27.37 -16.50 -8.17
CA SER A 341 27.80 -15.32 -8.91
C SER A 341 27.78 -15.61 -10.42
N SER A 342 27.52 -14.60 -11.24
CA SER A 342 27.66 -14.72 -12.69
C SER A 342 29.12 -14.74 -13.16
N LYS A 343 30.05 -14.35 -12.28
CA LYS A 343 31.51 -14.35 -12.52
C LYS A 343 32.10 -15.76 -12.37
N ALA A 344 33.28 -15.96 -12.97
CA ALA A 344 34.07 -17.17 -12.76
C ALA A 344 34.69 -17.19 -11.35
N ALA A 345 35.00 -18.36 -10.81
CA ALA A 345 35.50 -18.51 -9.45
C ALA A 345 36.81 -17.75 -9.19
N HIS A 346 37.71 -17.69 -10.17
CA HIS A 346 38.99 -16.99 -10.08
C HIS A 346 38.85 -15.45 -10.06
N GLU A 347 37.72 -14.91 -10.52
CA GLU A 347 37.42 -13.46 -10.51
C GLU A 347 36.80 -13.00 -9.18
N MET A 348 36.53 -13.95 -8.26
CA MET A 348 35.90 -13.67 -6.99
C MET A 348 36.93 -13.34 -5.92
N GLU A 349 36.58 -12.41 -5.04
CA GLU A 349 37.30 -12.23 -3.77
C GLU A 349 37.22 -13.51 -2.93
N ASN A 350 38.35 -13.89 -2.33
CA ASN A 350 38.51 -15.16 -1.61
C ASN A 350 38.16 -16.37 -2.51
N SER A 351 38.83 -16.45 -3.67
CA SER A 351 38.57 -17.43 -4.74
C SER A 351 38.50 -18.88 -4.27
N GLU A 352 39.20 -19.24 -3.19
CA GLU A 352 39.17 -20.56 -2.56
C GLU A 352 37.80 -20.93 -1.96
N GLN A 353 36.94 -19.95 -1.70
CA GLN A 353 35.57 -20.14 -1.24
C GLN A 353 34.59 -20.37 -2.39
N TRP A 354 35.04 -20.32 -3.64
CA TRP A 354 34.22 -20.42 -4.84
C TRP A 354 34.61 -21.62 -5.70
N MET A 355 33.61 -22.19 -6.35
CA MET A 355 33.77 -23.30 -7.26
C MET A 355 32.91 -23.04 -8.49
N ASP A 356 33.49 -23.20 -9.68
CA ASP A 356 32.75 -23.07 -10.93
C ASP A 356 31.63 -24.11 -11.00
N ARG A 357 30.50 -23.70 -11.59
CA ARG A 357 29.38 -24.59 -11.80
C ARG A 357 29.67 -25.48 -13.01
N LYS A 358 29.57 -26.80 -12.83
CA LYS A 358 29.77 -27.76 -13.92
C LYS A 358 28.68 -27.57 -14.97
N ASP A 359 29.10 -27.42 -16.23
CA ASP A 359 28.26 -27.27 -17.43
C ASP A 359 27.35 -26.02 -17.46
N ASP A 360 27.46 -25.13 -16.47
CA ASP A 360 26.61 -23.96 -16.30
C ASP A 360 27.46 -22.67 -16.13
N LYS A 361 26.89 -21.50 -16.45
CA LYS A 361 27.57 -20.21 -16.28
C LYS A 361 27.78 -19.87 -14.80
N GLY A 362 28.94 -19.29 -14.49
CA GLY A 362 29.27 -18.67 -13.21
C GLY A 362 29.76 -19.64 -12.13
N CYS A 363 30.03 -19.11 -10.94
CA CYS A 363 30.53 -19.87 -9.81
C CYS A 363 29.54 -19.88 -8.62
N LYS A 364 29.69 -20.87 -7.75
CA LYS A 364 28.93 -21.02 -6.50
C LYS A 364 29.86 -21.10 -5.32
N ARG A 365 29.34 -20.76 -4.14
CA ARG A 365 30.09 -20.88 -2.89
C ARG A 365 30.31 -22.34 -2.51
N CYS A 366 31.55 -22.72 -2.15
CA CYS A 366 31.92 -24.06 -1.71
C CYS A 366 31.12 -24.48 -0.47
N GLN A 367 30.98 -23.57 0.49
CA GLN A 367 30.19 -23.75 1.70
C GLN A 367 29.24 -22.57 1.90
N LEU A 368 28.09 -22.84 2.51
CA LEU A 368 27.10 -21.83 2.86
C LEU A 368 26.69 -22.04 4.31
N PHE A 369 26.70 -20.97 5.12
CA PHE A 369 26.37 -21.01 6.55
C PHE A 369 27.17 -22.02 7.39
N GLY A 370 28.48 -22.16 7.12
CA GLY A 370 29.38 -23.04 7.89
C GLY A 370 29.39 -24.52 7.47
N GLY A 371 28.74 -24.87 6.35
CA GLY A 371 28.82 -26.21 5.77
C GLY A 371 27.68 -27.14 6.20
N LYS A 372 28.02 -28.33 6.73
CA LYS A 372 27.03 -29.37 7.07
C LYS A 372 26.12 -28.88 8.20
N THR A 373 24.81 -29.03 8.03
CA THR A 373 23.82 -28.63 9.04
C THR A 373 22.77 -29.72 9.20
N ASN A 374 22.42 -30.04 10.43
CA ASN A 374 21.34 -30.99 10.78
C ASN A 374 20.13 -30.28 11.39
N VAL A 375 20.09 -28.95 11.25
CA VAL A 375 19.07 -28.13 11.88
C VAL A 375 18.00 -27.78 10.85
N ALA A 376 16.74 -27.95 11.24
CA ALA A 376 15.63 -27.55 10.41
C ALA A 376 15.61 -26.03 10.22
N ALA A 377 15.50 -25.59 8.97
CA ALA A 377 15.50 -24.19 8.62
C ALA A 377 14.65 -23.89 7.38
N LEU A 378 14.14 -22.67 7.33
CA LEU A 378 13.59 -22.07 6.13
C LEU A 378 14.71 -21.29 5.41
N TYR A 379 14.81 -21.50 4.11
CA TYR A 379 15.72 -20.77 3.24
C TYR A 379 14.91 -19.92 2.27
N GLU A 380 15.33 -18.67 2.08
CA GLU A 380 14.85 -17.82 0.99
C GLU A 380 15.99 -17.54 0.01
N VAL A 381 15.63 -17.47 -1.27
CA VAL A 381 16.56 -17.18 -2.37
C VAL A 381 16.11 -15.91 -3.06
N SER A 382 17.06 -15.00 -3.24
CA SER A 382 16.83 -13.75 -3.95
C SER A 382 17.83 -13.53 -5.08
N VAL A 383 17.45 -12.67 -6.02
CA VAL A 383 18.28 -12.26 -7.15
C VAL A 383 18.55 -10.77 -7.05
N GLN A 384 19.80 -10.39 -7.35
CA GLN A 384 20.25 -8.99 -7.35
C GLN A 384 21.04 -8.73 -8.65
N ARG A 385 20.71 -7.64 -9.35
CA ARG A 385 21.35 -7.32 -10.63
C ARG A 385 22.78 -6.82 -10.49
N CYS A 386 22.97 -5.80 -9.67
CA CYS A 386 24.28 -5.17 -9.44
C CYS A 386 24.41 -4.77 -7.97
N GLN A 387 25.63 -4.42 -7.57
CA GLN A 387 25.90 -3.92 -6.23
C GLN A 387 24.97 -2.72 -5.94
N LYS A 388 24.32 -2.72 -4.77
CA LYS A 388 23.30 -1.74 -4.33
C LYS A 388 21.92 -1.81 -5.01
N ALA A 389 21.69 -2.66 -6.02
CA ALA A 389 20.35 -2.86 -6.57
C ALA A 389 19.41 -3.55 -5.57
N LYS A 390 18.10 -3.37 -5.72
CA LYS A 390 17.08 -4.09 -4.95
C LYS A 390 17.22 -5.61 -5.15
N ARG A 391 17.03 -6.38 -4.08
CA ARG A 391 16.95 -7.85 -4.13
C ARG A 391 15.49 -8.26 -4.30
N TYR A 392 15.23 -9.19 -5.20
CA TYR A 392 13.91 -9.76 -5.41
C TYR A 392 13.89 -11.20 -4.87
N VAL A 393 13.01 -11.49 -3.92
CA VAL A 393 12.90 -12.82 -3.30
C VAL A 393 11.97 -13.69 -4.16
N LEU A 394 12.51 -14.78 -4.73
CA LEU A 394 11.85 -15.53 -5.80
C LEU A 394 11.58 -16.99 -5.44
N TYR A 395 12.26 -17.53 -4.44
CA TYR A 395 12.08 -18.92 -4.02
C TYR A 395 12.25 -19.09 -2.51
N SER A 396 11.56 -20.09 -1.96
CA SER A 396 11.77 -20.56 -0.60
C SER A 396 11.80 -22.07 -0.53
N LYS A 397 12.54 -22.60 0.44
CA LYS A 397 12.59 -24.05 0.70
C LYS A 397 12.74 -24.34 2.18
N PHE A 398 11.89 -25.24 2.68
CA PHE A 398 12.09 -25.87 3.97
C PHE A 398 13.11 -27.01 3.84
N CYS A 399 14.10 -27.06 4.71
CA CYS A 399 15.09 -28.12 4.74
C CYS A 399 15.37 -28.52 6.19
N SER A 400 15.35 -29.82 6.49
CA SER A 400 15.71 -30.37 7.81
C SER A 400 17.22 -30.39 8.09
N GLY A 401 18.02 -29.85 7.17
CA GLY A 401 19.47 -29.94 7.16
C GLY A 401 20.02 -30.61 5.90
N PHE A 402 21.31 -30.42 5.65
CA PHE A 402 22.05 -31.08 4.59
C PHE A 402 23.47 -31.43 5.07
N THR A 403 23.89 -32.67 4.81
CA THR A 403 25.21 -33.21 5.13
C THR A 403 26.14 -33.29 3.92
N LYS A 404 25.59 -33.06 2.71
CA LYS A 404 26.31 -32.99 1.43
C LYS A 404 26.23 -31.55 0.87
N SER A 405 26.39 -31.38 -0.44
CA SER A 405 26.39 -30.06 -1.08
C SER A 405 25.05 -29.33 -0.86
N TRP A 406 25.11 -28.11 -0.31
CA TRP A 406 23.94 -27.30 0.01
C TRP A 406 23.11 -26.97 -1.24
N ASP A 407 23.77 -26.78 -2.37
CA ASP A 407 23.15 -26.40 -3.64
C ASP A 407 22.27 -27.53 -4.20
N SER A 408 22.70 -28.78 -4.10
CA SER A 408 21.89 -29.92 -4.54
C SER A 408 20.61 -30.04 -3.71
N ARG A 409 20.69 -29.79 -2.39
CA ARG A 409 19.54 -29.86 -1.50
C ARG A 409 18.63 -28.65 -1.58
N LEU A 410 19.14 -27.44 -1.74
CA LEU A 410 18.31 -26.24 -1.81
C LEU A 410 17.80 -25.97 -3.23
N LEU A 411 18.66 -26.13 -4.23
CA LEU A 411 18.46 -25.64 -5.60
C LEU A 411 18.48 -26.74 -6.67
N GLY A 412 18.63 -28.02 -6.30
CA GLY A 412 18.82 -29.11 -7.26
C GLY A 412 17.64 -29.48 -8.16
N GLY A 413 16.49 -28.81 -8.05
CA GLY A 413 15.36 -29.07 -8.95
C GLY A 413 15.64 -28.51 -10.35
N ARG A 414 15.38 -29.30 -11.41
CA ARG A 414 15.62 -28.90 -12.81
C ARG A 414 15.08 -27.52 -13.15
N SER A 415 13.82 -27.25 -12.76
CA SER A 415 13.19 -25.94 -12.98
C SER A 415 13.92 -24.80 -12.26
N ILE A 416 14.40 -25.02 -11.02
CA ILE A 416 15.13 -23.99 -10.26
C ILE A 416 16.50 -23.74 -10.88
N ARG A 417 17.21 -24.78 -11.31
CA ARG A 417 18.49 -24.61 -12.01
C ARG A 417 18.34 -23.75 -13.27
N ALA A 418 17.35 -24.06 -14.11
CA ALA A 418 17.05 -23.25 -15.30
C ALA A 418 16.76 -21.77 -14.97
N GLN A 419 16.07 -21.47 -13.86
CA GLN A 419 15.88 -20.08 -13.43
C GLN A 419 17.19 -19.41 -13.05
N ILE A 420 18.07 -20.12 -12.32
CA ILE A 420 19.39 -19.64 -11.92
C ILE A 420 20.22 -19.35 -13.18
N ASP A 421 20.28 -20.26 -14.14
CA ASP A 421 21.06 -20.08 -15.37
C ASP A 421 20.56 -18.86 -16.17
N ASN A 422 19.23 -18.71 -16.26
CA ASN A 422 18.62 -17.55 -16.89
C ASN A 422 19.05 -16.22 -16.21
N VAL A 423 19.06 -16.12 -14.89
CA VAL A 423 19.44 -14.86 -14.23
C VAL A 423 20.95 -14.61 -14.27
N LEU A 424 21.79 -15.65 -14.17
CA LEU A 424 23.24 -15.51 -14.31
C LEU A 424 23.66 -15.13 -15.73
N SER A 425 22.94 -15.62 -16.75
CA SER A 425 23.19 -15.24 -18.15
C SER A 425 23.07 -13.73 -18.36
N GLN A 426 22.19 -13.09 -17.60
CA GLN A 426 21.92 -11.65 -17.59
C GLN A 426 22.80 -10.88 -16.59
N GLY A 427 23.85 -11.50 -16.04
CA GLY A 427 24.80 -10.87 -15.13
C GLY A 427 24.29 -10.64 -13.71
N CYS A 428 23.19 -11.28 -13.32
CA CYS A 428 22.67 -11.18 -11.95
C CYS A 428 23.36 -12.18 -11.03
N ASN A 429 23.24 -11.92 -9.73
CA ASN A 429 23.77 -12.74 -8.65
C ASN A 429 22.65 -13.31 -7.78
N VAL A 430 22.86 -14.50 -7.22
CA VAL A 430 21.89 -15.20 -6.36
C VAL A 430 22.36 -15.18 -4.91
N TYR A 431 21.46 -14.75 -4.03
CA TYR A 431 21.69 -14.65 -2.59
C TYR A 431 20.76 -15.57 -1.83
N ILE A 432 21.23 -16.09 -0.70
CA ILE A 432 20.45 -16.96 0.17
C ILE A 432 20.51 -16.43 1.60
N ARG A 433 19.38 -16.48 2.30
CA ARG A 433 19.31 -16.30 3.76
C ARG A 433 18.65 -17.50 4.42
N ARG A 434 18.91 -17.69 5.71
CA ARG A 434 18.42 -18.83 6.50
C ARG A 434 17.74 -18.33 7.77
N ALA A 435 16.61 -18.94 8.12
CA ALA A 435 16.00 -18.85 9.44
C ALA A 435 15.93 -20.25 10.05
N VAL A 436 16.61 -20.45 11.18
CA VAL A 436 16.56 -21.71 11.94
C VAL A 436 15.22 -21.82 12.64
N LEU A 437 14.64 -23.02 12.65
CA LEU A 437 13.29 -23.27 13.15
C LEU A 437 13.29 -24.31 14.28
N GLY A 438 12.56 -24.00 15.34
CA GLY A 438 12.15 -24.98 16.35
C GLY A 438 11.08 -25.94 15.81
N SER A 439 10.84 -27.03 16.55
CA SER A 439 9.84 -28.06 16.22
C SER A 439 8.41 -27.49 16.12
N GLU A 440 8.01 -26.63 17.07
CA GLU A 440 6.68 -26.02 17.13
C GLU A 440 6.45 -24.99 16.01
N SER A 441 7.48 -24.24 15.63
CA SER A 441 7.40 -23.16 14.63
C SER A 441 7.17 -23.66 13.20
N LYS A 442 7.46 -24.93 12.90
CA LYS A 442 7.39 -25.46 11.52
C LYS A 442 5.99 -25.41 10.92
N GLN A 443 4.96 -25.76 11.69
CA GLN A 443 3.59 -25.79 11.18
C GLN A 443 3.07 -24.38 10.92
N GLU A 444 3.35 -23.45 11.83
CA GLU A 444 2.98 -22.04 11.70
C GLU A 444 3.65 -21.39 10.50
N VAL A 445 4.98 -21.58 10.35
CA VAL A 445 5.74 -21.11 9.19
C VAL A 445 5.16 -21.67 7.89
N SER A 446 4.83 -22.97 7.86
CA SER A 446 4.21 -23.60 6.69
C SER A 446 2.84 -23.01 6.34
N LYS A 447 2.01 -22.70 7.34
CA LYS A 447 0.72 -22.02 7.15
C LYS A 447 0.92 -20.60 6.60
N SER A 448 1.85 -19.84 7.17
CA SER A 448 2.17 -18.48 6.72
C SER A 448 2.73 -18.45 5.30
N LEU A 449 3.58 -19.42 4.92
CA LEU A 449 4.12 -19.52 3.55
C LEU A 449 3.04 -19.74 2.48
N LYS A 450 1.86 -20.26 2.82
CA LYS A 450 0.74 -20.43 1.87
C LYS A 450 0.19 -19.09 1.37
N ARG A 451 0.44 -18.00 2.10
CA ARG A 451 0.05 -16.62 1.75
C ARG A 451 0.86 -16.06 0.60
N TYR A 452 2.04 -16.61 0.34
CA TYR A 452 2.98 -16.08 -0.64
C TYR A 452 3.03 -16.94 -1.90
N ASP A 453 3.05 -16.26 -3.04
CA ASP A 453 3.37 -16.81 -4.34
C ASP A 453 4.83 -16.50 -4.66
N TYR A 454 5.67 -17.54 -4.67
CA TYR A 454 7.09 -17.44 -5.02
C TYR A 454 7.24 -17.75 -6.51
N ALA A 455 7.80 -16.81 -7.26
CA ALA A 455 7.93 -16.87 -8.72
C ALA A 455 8.52 -18.18 -9.26
N TRP A 456 9.58 -18.69 -8.62
CA TRP A 456 10.29 -19.89 -9.06
C TRP A 456 9.62 -21.19 -8.59
N ARG A 457 8.53 -21.11 -7.81
CA ARG A 457 7.86 -22.29 -7.28
C ARG A 457 6.89 -22.86 -8.32
N LYS A 458 7.04 -24.14 -8.63
CA LYS A 458 6.04 -24.88 -9.41
C LYS A 458 4.77 -25.09 -8.57
N LEU A 459 3.64 -24.53 -9.00
CA LEU A 459 2.35 -24.73 -8.34
C LEU A 459 1.86 -26.16 -8.64
N ARG A 460 1.82 -27.04 -7.62
CA ARG A 460 1.44 -28.47 -7.79
C ARG A 460 0.04 -28.70 -8.40
N LEU A 461 -0.85 -27.71 -8.33
CA LEU A 461 -2.25 -27.81 -8.75
C LEU A 461 -2.57 -27.05 -10.05
N GLN A 462 -1.61 -26.32 -10.62
CA GLN A 462 -1.78 -25.67 -11.92
C GLN A 462 -0.80 -26.27 -12.93
N ARG A 463 -1.26 -26.49 -14.16
CA ARG A 463 -0.38 -26.92 -15.28
C ARG A 463 0.66 -25.85 -15.64
N SER A 464 0.58 -24.65 -15.08
CA SER A 464 1.50 -23.54 -15.31
C SER A 464 2.83 -23.76 -14.57
N GLY A 465 3.94 -23.52 -15.29
CA GLY A 465 5.30 -23.49 -14.75
C GLY A 465 5.55 -22.31 -13.80
N PRO A 466 6.82 -21.97 -13.53
CA PRO A 466 7.19 -20.73 -12.85
C PRO A 466 6.49 -19.49 -13.45
N ARG A 467 6.27 -18.46 -12.64
CA ARG A 467 5.64 -17.23 -13.13
C ARG A 467 6.68 -16.36 -13.82
N ALA A 468 6.44 -15.98 -15.08
CA ALA A 468 7.32 -15.07 -15.80
C ALA A 468 7.34 -13.68 -15.15
N ILE A 469 8.53 -13.14 -14.92
CA ILE A 469 8.73 -11.83 -14.27
C ILE A 469 9.85 -11.09 -14.97
N VAL A 470 9.57 -9.83 -15.32
CA VAL A 470 10.57 -8.86 -15.79
C VAL A 470 10.60 -7.69 -14.82
N LYS A 471 11.79 -7.34 -14.32
CA LYS A 471 12.01 -6.13 -13.50
C LYS A 471 13.23 -5.40 -14.04
N SER A 472 13.09 -4.10 -14.30
CA SER A 472 14.18 -3.26 -14.83
C SER A 472 14.88 -3.88 -16.06
N SER A 473 14.07 -4.38 -17.01
CA SER A 473 14.51 -5.05 -18.24
C SER A 473 15.24 -6.39 -18.05
N VAL A 474 15.28 -6.94 -16.83
CA VAL A 474 15.84 -8.27 -16.54
C VAL A 474 14.71 -9.28 -16.34
N LYS A 475 14.79 -10.40 -17.05
CA LYS A 475 13.89 -11.56 -16.86
C LYS A 475 14.31 -12.31 -15.61
N LEU A 476 13.72 -11.99 -14.46
CA LEU A 476 14.00 -12.64 -13.17
C LEU A 476 13.40 -14.04 -13.06
N SER A 477 12.35 -14.32 -13.84
CA SER A 477 11.81 -15.66 -13.96
C SER A 477 11.18 -15.90 -15.33
N VAL A 478 11.30 -17.13 -15.83
CA VAL A 478 10.79 -17.59 -17.11
C VAL A 478 9.86 -18.79 -16.92
N SER A 479 8.78 -18.87 -17.69
CA SER A 479 7.71 -19.89 -17.56
C SER A 479 8.09 -21.26 -18.09
#